data_AF-A0A845YNC2-F1
#
_entry.id   AF-A0A845YNC2-F1
#
_cell.length_a   1.000
_cell.length_b   1.000
_cell.length_c   1.000
_cell.angle_alpha   90.00
_cell.angle_beta   90.00
_cell.angle_gamma   90.00
#
_symmetry.space_group_name_H-M   'P 1'
#
loop_
_entity.id
_entity.type
_entity.pdbx_description
1 polymer ?
#
loop_
_entity_poly.entity_id
_entity_poly.type
_entity_poly.pdbx_seq_one_letter_code
_entity_poly.pdbx_strand_id
1 'polypeptide(L)' 'MPSAFFNDSHDDDSRVNLTGANLEGANFSNSGLYQFDFTNANLKNTNLSGFEHAFLAGACLIGADLSDTCFITGYFNDA' A
#
# COMPACT_ATOMS: atom_id res chain seq x y z
N MET A 1 21.03 19.66 -5.63
CA MET A 1 19.80 18.86 -5.45
C MET A 1 20.02 18.01 -4.21
N PRO A 2 19.14 18.00 -3.19
CA PRO A 2 19.41 17.22 -2.00
C PRO A 2 19.29 15.73 -2.36
N SER A 3 20.42 15.05 -2.22
CA SER A 3 20.59 13.61 -2.32
C SER A 3 19.72 12.92 -1.27
N ALA A 4 18.65 12.25 -1.72
CA ALA A 4 17.98 11.26 -0.90
C ALA A 4 18.96 10.11 -0.65
N PHE A 5 19.30 9.89 0.60
CA PHE A 5 20.10 8.74 1.03
C PHE A 5 19.28 7.48 0.75
N PHE A 6 19.61 6.76 -0.32
CA PHE A 6 19.15 5.39 -0.49
C PHE A 6 20.03 4.52 0.42
N ASN A 7 19.49 4.17 1.59
CA ASN A 7 20.08 3.19 2.46
C ASN A 7 19.92 1.82 1.79
N ASP A 8 20.99 1.34 1.18
CA ASP A 8 21.08 0.01 0.56
C ASP A 8 21.27 -1.03 1.67
N SER A 9 20.20 -1.31 2.41
CA SER A 9 20.13 -2.45 3.34
C SER A 9 19.60 -3.66 2.58
N HIS A 10 20.49 -4.62 2.44
CA HIS A 10 20.35 -5.92 1.80
C HIS A 10 19.37 -6.82 2.57
N ASP A 11 18.08 -6.48 2.56
CA ASP A 11 17.02 -7.29 3.17
C ASP A 11 16.04 -7.76 2.08
N ASP A 12 15.82 -9.07 2.02
CA ASP A 12 14.99 -9.84 1.07
C ASP A 12 13.46 -9.58 1.24
N ASP A 13 13.09 -8.31 1.47
CA ASP A 13 11.74 -7.84 1.85
C ASP A 13 11.53 -6.44 1.26
N SER A 14 11.42 -6.31 -0.06
CA SER A 14 11.34 -5.03 -0.80
C SER A 14 9.98 -4.32 -0.62
N ARG A 15 9.56 -4.12 0.63
CA ARG A 15 8.32 -3.43 0.95
C ARG A 15 8.43 -1.94 0.66
N VAL A 16 7.49 -1.42 -0.11
CA VAL A 16 7.41 0.03 -0.37
C VAL A 16 6.60 0.66 0.77
N ASN A 17 7.27 1.47 1.60
CA ASN A 17 6.62 2.17 2.70
C ASN A 17 5.91 3.44 2.22
N LEU A 18 4.57 3.43 2.31
CA LEU A 18 3.66 4.54 2.00
C LEU A 18 2.79 4.90 3.23
N THR A 19 3.31 4.65 4.43
CA THR A 19 2.59 4.91 5.69
C THR A 19 2.19 6.39 5.76
N GLY A 20 0.90 6.65 5.97
CA GLY A 20 0.34 8.01 6.08
C GLY A 20 0.28 8.81 4.78
N ALA A 21 0.60 8.21 3.63
CA ALA A 21 0.60 8.92 2.34
C ALA A 21 -0.81 9.34 1.91
N ASN A 22 -0.91 10.49 1.22
CA ASN A 22 -2.14 10.86 0.52
C ASN A 22 -2.09 10.36 -0.93
N LEU A 23 -2.89 9.33 -1.22
CA LEU A 23 -2.92 8.64 -2.50
C LEU A 23 -4.30 8.73 -3.15
N GLU A 24 -5.14 9.68 -2.74
CA GLU A 24 -6.51 9.82 -3.24
C GLU A 24 -6.58 9.85 -4.78
N GLY A 25 -7.40 8.97 -5.36
CA GLY A 25 -7.57 8.83 -6.81
C GLY A 25 -6.41 8.15 -7.55
N ALA A 26 -5.37 7.68 -6.85
CA ALA A 26 -4.26 6.97 -7.47
C ALA A 26 -4.71 5.63 -8.07
N ASN A 27 -4.09 5.26 -9.19
CA ASN A 27 -4.31 3.97 -9.83
C ASN A 27 -3.08 3.09 -9.65
N PHE A 28 -3.24 2.03 -8.86
CA PHE A 28 -2.25 0.98 -8.68
C PHE A 28 -2.69 -0.35 -9.33
N SER A 29 -3.77 -0.40 -10.12
CA SER A 29 -4.23 -1.63 -10.77
C SER A 29 -3.07 -2.36 -11.44
N ASN A 30 -2.90 -3.65 -11.16
CA ASN A 30 -1.87 -4.48 -11.79
C ASN A 30 -0.42 -4.01 -11.53
N SER A 31 -0.17 -3.25 -10.46
CA SER A 31 1.19 -3.00 -9.99
C SER A 31 1.75 -4.34 -9.51
N GLY A 32 2.57 -4.98 -10.35
CA GLY A 32 3.28 -6.23 -10.03
C GLY A 32 4.35 -6.08 -8.95
N LEU A 33 4.25 -5.02 -8.13
CA LEU A 33 5.10 -4.74 -7.00
C LEU A 33 4.45 -5.40 -5.78
N TYR A 34 5.13 -6.44 -5.32
CA TYR A 34 4.74 -7.19 -4.14
C TYR A 34 5.00 -6.32 -2.90
N GLN A 35 3.99 -6.21 -2.03
CA GLN A 35 4.07 -5.73 -0.65
C GLN A 35 4.24 -4.20 -0.47
N PHE A 36 3.12 -3.47 -0.46
CA PHE A 36 3.09 -2.07 -0.04
C PHE A 36 2.61 -1.94 1.40
N ASP A 37 3.20 -1.02 2.16
CA ASP A 37 2.69 -0.60 3.45
C ASP A 37 1.93 0.72 3.31
N PHE A 38 0.60 0.65 3.30
CA PHE A 38 -0.30 1.81 3.27
C PHE A 38 -0.90 2.09 4.65
N THR A 39 -0.25 1.68 5.74
CA THR A 39 -0.74 1.93 7.10
C THR A 39 -1.06 3.41 7.28
N ASN A 40 -2.26 3.74 7.77
CA ASN A 40 -2.76 5.10 7.95
C ASN A 40 -2.83 5.99 6.67
N ALA A 41 -2.73 5.42 5.46
CA ALA A 41 -2.78 6.19 4.21
C ALA A 41 -4.21 6.63 3.82
N ASN A 42 -4.33 7.70 3.04
CA ASN A 42 -5.58 8.09 2.38
C ASN A 42 -5.64 7.42 0.99
N LEU A 43 -6.46 6.38 0.87
CA LEU A 43 -6.70 5.58 -0.34
C LEU A 43 -8.12 5.83 -0.88
N LYS A 44 -8.66 7.03 -0.69
CA LYS A 44 -9.98 7.38 -1.22
C LYS A 44 -10.00 7.29 -2.74
N ASN A 45 -11.03 6.65 -3.30
CA ASN A 45 -11.21 6.52 -4.75
C ASN A 45 -9.98 5.92 -5.49
N THR A 46 -9.10 5.20 -4.80
CA THR A 46 -7.95 4.54 -5.45
C THR A 46 -8.35 3.25 -6.12
N ASN A 47 -7.69 2.90 -7.21
CA ASN A 47 -7.79 1.57 -7.79
C ASN A 47 -6.63 0.69 -7.29
N LEU A 48 -6.94 -0.33 -6.49
CA LEU A 48 -6.02 -1.34 -5.96
C LEU A 48 -6.35 -2.74 -6.52
N SER A 49 -7.08 -2.80 -7.65
CA SER A 49 -7.54 -4.06 -8.20
C SER A 49 -6.38 -4.99 -8.58
N GLY A 50 -6.48 -6.27 -8.24
CA GLY A 50 -5.44 -7.26 -8.54
C GLY A 50 -4.19 -7.18 -7.64
N PHE A 51 -4.27 -6.47 -6.51
CA PHE A 51 -3.19 -6.51 -5.51
C PHE A 51 -3.14 -7.84 -4.79
N GLU A 52 -1.94 -8.41 -4.61
CA GLU A 52 -1.78 -9.66 -3.88
C GLU A 52 -1.30 -9.46 -2.42
N HIS A 53 -0.62 -8.34 -2.15
CA HIS A 53 0.04 -8.09 -0.86
C HIS A 53 0.02 -6.59 -0.52
N ALA A 54 -0.81 -6.18 0.44
CA ALA A 54 -0.84 -4.80 0.96
C ALA A 54 -1.16 -4.77 2.46
N PHE A 55 -0.45 -3.94 3.21
CA PHE A 55 -0.83 -3.57 4.58
C PHE A 55 -1.72 -2.32 4.53
N LEU A 56 -2.95 -2.44 5.02
CA LEU A 56 -3.97 -1.38 4.96
C LEU A 56 -4.44 -0.92 6.36
N ALA A 57 -3.68 -1.23 7.42
CA ALA A 57 -4.09 -0.94 8.78
C ALA A 57 -4.34 0.57 8.97
N GLY A 58 -5.54 0.96 9.39
CA GLY A 58 -5.90 2.37 9.56
C GLY A 58 -6.02 3.19 8.27
N ALA A 59 -5.93 2.57 7.08
CA ALA A 59 -6.05 3.28 5.81
C ALA A 59 -7.52 3.67 5.51
N CYS A 60 -7.73 4.82 4.87
CA CYS A 60 -9.05 5.27 4.43
C CYS A 60 -9.36 4.74 3.03
N LEU A 61 -10.23 3.73 2.92
CA LEU A 61 -10.56 3.02 1.67
C LEU A 61 -11.91 3.45 1.06
N ILE A 62 -12.43 4.62 1.42
CA ILE A 62 -13.76 5.07 0.93
C ILE A 62 -13.71 5.22 -0.59
N GLY A 63 -14.55 4.46 -1.30
CA GLY A 63 -14.62 4.47 -2.77
C GLY A 63 -13.44 3.78 -3.46
N ALA A 64 -12.54 3.13 -2.73
CA ALA A 64 -11.45 2.36 -3.32
C ALA A 64 -11.98 1.12 -4.05
N ASP A 65 -11.40 0.81 -5.21
CA ASP A 65 -11.63 -0.44 -5.92
C ASP A 65 -10.63 -1.50 -5.42
N LEU A 66 -11.16 -2.53 -4.75
CA LEU A 66 -10.42 -3.68 -4.21
C LEU A 66 -10.76 -4.98 -4.95
N SER A 67 -11.32 -4.88 -6.16
CA SER A 67 -11.70 -6.04 -6.97
C SER A 67 -10.47 -6.91 -7.27
N ASP A 68 -10.59 -8.22 -7.14
CA ASP A 68 -9.49 -9.17 -7.38
C ASP A 68 -8.26 -8.94 -6.47
N THR A 69 -8.39 -8.16 -5.39
CA THR A 69 -7.34 -7.99 -4.39
C THR A 69 -7.34 -9.18 -3.41
N CYS A 70 -6.19 -9.83 -3.25
CA CYS A 70 -5.96 -10.84 -2.23
C CYS A 70 -5.31 -10.20 -1.00
N PHE A 71 -5.93 -10.33 0.18
CA PHE A 71 -5.31 -9.92 1.43
C PHE A 71 -4.79 -11.16 2.16
N ILE A 72 -3.52 -11.49 1.95
CA ILE A 72 -2.86 -12.63 2.61
C ILE A 72 -2.66 -12.47 4.12
N THR A 73 -2.79 -11.25 4.66
CA THR A 73 -2.63 -10.98 6.09
C THR A 73 -3.46 -9.76 6.47
N GLY A 74 -4.67 -10.01 6.95
CA GLY A 74 -5.44 -9.02 7.68
C GLY A 74 -4.96 -8.97 9.12
N TYR A 75 -3.92 -8.18 9.43
CA TYR A 75 -3.75 -7.67 10.79
C TYR A 75 -4.82 -6.60 11.04
N PHE A 76 -6.08 -7.03 11.07
CA PHE A 76 -7.16 -6.27 11.67
C PHE A 76 -6.95 -6.36 13.19
N ASN A 77 -5.99 -5.59 13.71
CA ASN A 77 -5.97 -5.35 15.15
C ASN A 77 -7.22 -4.52 15.46
N ASP A 78 -8.04 -5.09 16.35
CA ASP A 78 -9.39 -4.66 16.70
C ASP A 78 -9.57 -3.15 16.90
N ALA A 79 -10.73 -2.68 16.48
CA ALA A 79 -11.53 -1.71 17.23
C ALA A 79 -13.00 -2.13 17.15
#